data_AF-A0A8J3ZL53-F1
#
_entry.id   AF-A0A8J3ZL53-F1
#
_cell.length_a   1.000
_cell.length_b   1.000
_cell.length_c   1.000
_cell.angle_alpha   90.00
_cell.angle_beta   90.00
_cell.angle_gamma   90.00
#
_symmetry.space_group_name_H-M   'P 1'
#
loop_
_entity.id
_entity.type
_entity.pdbx_description
1 polymer ?
#
loop_
_entity_poly.entity_id
_entity_poly.type
_entity_poly.pdbx_seq_one_letter_code
_entity_poly.pdbx_strand_id
1 'polypeptide(L)'
;MRGRPYAGIEATGRLDPLRPPNTSRRNAVARVVVDVMLKPEILDPQGQAVANALPRLGVTGVTSVRIGKRIELEFDGELDLDQAREIADKLLANPVIEDFVIHAPEARASGASAFGTAEAEK
;
A
#
# COMPACT_ATOMS: atom_id res chain seq x y z
N MET A 1 16.03 -50.82 -30.76
CA MET A 1 15.20 -51.98 -30.34
C MET A 1 15.89 -52.74 -29.22
N ARG A 2 15.43 -52.55 -27.98
CA ARG A 2 14.97 -53.60 -27.05
C ARG A 2 14.71 -52.90 -25.72
N GLY A 3 13.43 -52.69 -25.41
CA GLY A 3 13.02 -52.24 -24.10
C GLY A 3 13.36 -53.26 -23.02
N ARG A 4 13.52 -52.77 -21.80
CA ARG A 4 13.15 -53.53 -20.60
C ARG A 4 12.12 -52.70 -19.82
N PRO A 5 11.04 -53.34 -19.32
CA PRO A 5 9.89 -52.66 -18.75
C PRO A 5 10.11 -52.24 -17.30
N TYR A 6 9.29 -51.26 -16.88
CA TYR A 6 9.12 -50.77 -15.51
C TYR A 6 8.91 -51.91 -14.51
N ALA A 7 9.67 -51.90 -13.43
CA ALA A 7 9.40 -52.66 -12.21
C ALA A 7 9.12 -51.66 -11.09
N GLY A 8 8.05 -51.93 -10.33
CA GLY A 8 7.40 -50.99 -9.43
C GLY A 8 8.29 -50.47 -8.30
N ILE A 9 8.04 -49.22 -7.94
CA ILE A 9 8.25 -48.72 -6.58
C ILE A 9 6.89 -48.26 -6.09
N GLU A 10 6.34 -49.08 -5.20
CA GLU A 10 5.13 -48.84 -4.45
C GLU A 10 5.33 -47.57 -3.61
N ALA A 11 4.47 -46.58 -3.83
CA ALA A 11 4.39 -45.39 -2.99
C ALA A 11 3.74 -45.77 -1.64
N THR A 12 4.46 -46.51 -0.80
CA THR A 12 4.09 -46.66 0.60
C THR A 12 4.35 -45.34 1.31
N GLY A 13 3.27 -44.63 1.58
CA GLY A 13 3.28 -43.40 2.38
C GLY A 13 3.95 -43.64 3.74
N ARG A 14 5.09 -42.99 3.93
CA ARG A 14 5.56 -42.60 5.25
C ARG A 14 5.47 -41.08 5.30
N LEU A 15 4.37 -40.60 5.87
CA LEU A 15 4.25 -39.19 6.28
C LEU A 15 5.39 -38.95 7.29
N ASP A 16 6.28 -38.03 6.97
CA ASP A 16 7.33 -37.59 7.88
C ASP A 16 6.67 -36.83 9.05
N PRO A 17 6.69 -37.35 10.30
CA PRO A 17 5.93 -36.79 11.41
C PRO A 17 6.52 -35.50 11.98
N LEU A 18 7.61 -34.97 11.41
CA LEU A 18 8.28 -33.76 11.88
C LEU A 18 8.28 -32.61 10.86
N ARG A 19 7.48 -32.69 9.79
CA ARG A 19 7.21 -31.48 9.00
C ARG A 19 6.23 -30.61 9.80
N PRO A 20 6.65 -29.44 10.35
CA PRO A 20 5.68 -28.57 11.00
C PRO A 20 4.63 -28.18 9.95
N PRO A 21 3.32 -28.18 10.29
CA PRO A 21 2.36 -27.54 9.43
C PRO A 21 2.82 -26.08 9.29
N ASN A 22 2.96 -25.59 8.06
CA ASN A 22 3.13 -24.16 7.85
C ASN A 22 1.80 -23.48 8.18
N THR A 23 1.46 -23.40 9.47
CA THR A 23 0.37 -22.61 10.05
C THR A 23 0.88 -21.19 10.29
N SER A 24 1.43 -20.62 9.24
CA SER A 24 1.55 -19.18 9.11
C SER A 24 0.92 -18.83 7.77
N ARG A 25 -0.42 -18.88 7.71
CA ARG A 25 -1.09 -17.79 6.98
C ARG A 25 -0.60 -16.55 7.70
N ARG A 26 0.46 -15.92 7.20
CA ARG A 26 0.66 -14.49 7.42
C ARG A 26 -0.71 -13.91 7.12
N ASN A 27 -1.37 -13.29 8.10
CA ASN A 27 -2.54 -12.48 7.80
C ASN A 27 -2.09 -11.60 6.63
N ALA A 28 -2.65 -11.85 5.45
CA ALA A 28 -2.28 -11.06 4.30
C ALA A 28 -2.66 -9.64 4.69
N VAL A 29 -1.71 -8.71 4.70
CA VAL A 29 -2.05 -7.30 4.91
C VAL A 29 -2.10 -6.71 3.52
N ALA A 30 -3.30 -6.33 3.09
CA ALA A 30 -3.49 -5.63 1.83
C ALA A 30 -3.40 -4.12 2.10
N ARG A 31 -2.56 -3.41 1.35
CA ARG A 31 -2.36 -1.98 1.56
C ARG A 31 -2.82 -1.18 0.36
N VAL A 32 -3.71 -0.22 0.57
CA VAL A 32 -4.19 0.70 -0.47
C VAL A 32 -3.63 2.08 -0.22
N VAL A 33 -3.35 2.82 -1.29
CA VAL A 33 -3.05 4.24 -1.19
C VAL A 33 -4.20 5.03 -1.81
N VAL A 34 -4.62 6.07 -1.09
CA VAL A 34 -5.60 7.05 -1.55
C VAL A 34 -4.89 8.41 -1.62
N ASP A 35 -4.73 8.93 -2.83
CA ASP A 35 -4.23 10.29 -3.05
C ASP A 35 -5.44 11.23 -3.18
N VAL A 36 -5.51 12.26 -2.34
CA VAL A 36 -6.59 13.26 -2.29
C VAL A 36 -6.02 14.61 -2.67
N MET A 37 -6.63 15.28 -3.64
CA MET A 37 -6.20 16.58 -4.17
C MET A 37 -7.39 17.55 -4.18
N LEU A 38 -7.19 18.85 -3.93
CA LEU A 38 -8.27 19.81 -4.21
C LEU A 38 -8.57 19.79 -5.71
N LYS A 39 -9.85 19.99 -6.05
CA LYS A 39 -10.31 20.08 -7.43
C LYS A 39 -9.54 21.17 -8.19
N PRO A 40 -9.35 21.04 -9.52
CA PRO A 40 -8.56 21.99 -10.30
C PRO A 40 -9.01 23.45 -10.18
N GLU A 41 -10.31 23.69 -10.03
CA GLU A 41 -10.94 24.99 -9.87
C GLU A 41 -10.79 25.61 -8.47
N ILE A 42 -10.34 24.81 -7.49
CA ILE A 42 -10.15 25.27 -6.12
C ILE A 42 -8.71 25.74 -5.94
N LEU A 43 -8.58 26.99 -5.51
CA LEU A 43 -7.29 27.61 -5.16
C LEU A 43 -6.64 26.84 -4.01
N ASP A 44 -5.34 26.61 -4.12
CA ASP A 44 -4.50 26.00 -3.10
C ASP A 44 -3.53 27.05 -2.50
N PRO A 45 -3.90 27.73 -1.39
CA PRO A 45 -3.02 28.69 -0.74
C PRO A 45 -1.71 28.08 -0.24
N GLN A 46 -1.70 26.79 0.12
CA GLN A 46 -0.50 26.11 0.64
C GLN A 46 0.47 25.83 -0.51
N GLY A 47 -0.03 25.30 -1.63
CA GLY A 47 0.75 25.14 -2.87
C GLY A 47 1.33 26.46 -3.35
N GLN A 48 0.54 27.54 -3.33
CA GLN A 48 1.04 28.87 -3.71
C GLN A 48 2.15 29.37 -2.78
N ALA A 49 2.03 29.14 -1.47
CA ALA A 49 3.07 29.50 -0.51
C ALA A 49 4.39 28.76 -0.79
N VAL A 50 4.32 27.46 -1.12
CA VAL A 50 5.50 26.67 -1.51
C VAL A 50 6.09 27.19 -2.82
N ALA A 51 5.27 27.39 -3.85
CA ALA A 51 5.73 27.94 -5.13
C ALA A 51 6.46 29.28 -4.96
N ASN A 52 5.95 30.15 -4.09
CA ASN A 52 6.55 31.45 -3.78
C ASN A 52 7.88 31.34 -2.99
N ALA A 53 8.10 30.23 -2.28
CA ALA A 53 9.32 29.99 -1.50
C ALA A 53 10.46 29.41 -2.36
N LEU A 54 10.16 28.65 -3.41
CA LEU A 54 11.14 27.96 -4.26
C LEU A 54 12.24 28.88 -4.83
N PRO A 55 11.97 30.11 -5.32
CA PRO A 55 13.02 30.99 -5.83
C PRO A 55 14.06 31.38 -4.77
N ARG A 56 13.64 31.49 -3.50
CA ARG A 56 14.55 31.80 -2.38
C ARG A 56 15.54 30.66 -2.11
N LEU A 57 15.22 29.44 -2.56
CA LEU A 57 16.08 28.27 -2.50
C LEU A 57 16.92 28.09 -3.78
N GLY A 58 16.85 29.03 -4.73
CA GLY A 58 17.54 28.93 -6.02
C GLY A 58 16.89 27.96 -7.01
N VAL A 59 15.71 27.42 -6.69
CA VAL A 59 14.96 26.54 -7.60
C VAL A 59 14.13 27.40 -8.54
N THR A 60 14.38 27.27 -9.84
CA THR A 60 13.67 27.98 -10.91
C THR A 60 13.03 26.99 -11.87
N GLY A 61 12.00 27.42 -12.60
CA GLY A 61 11.32 26.58 -13.61
C GLY A 61 10.07 25.83 -13.12
N VAL A 62 9.78 25.82 -11.81
CA VAL A 62 8.51 25.30 -11.29
C VAL A 62 7.42 26.36 -11.50
N THR A 63 6.40 26.05 -12.30
CA THR A 63 5.34 26.99 -12.68
C THR A 63 4.09 26.92 -11.80
N SER A 64 3.86 25.78 -11.16
CA SER A 64 2.72 25.54 -10.28
C SER A 64 3.07 24.45 -9.27
N VAL A 65 2.58 24.61 -8.05
CA VAL A 65 2.66 23.61 -6.99
C VAL A 65 1.25 23.37 -6.49
N ARG A 66 0.86 22.09 -6.40
CA ARG A 66 -0.37 21.66 -5.75
C ARG A 66 -0.02 20.70 -4.63
N ILE A 67 -0.67 20.88 -3.50
CA ILE A 67 -0.52 20.05 -2.32
C ILE A 67 -1.81 19.27 -2.12
N GLY A 68 -1.65 18.02 -1.70
CA GLY A 68 -2.72 17.12 -1.35
C GLY A 68 -2.30 16.17 -0.25
N LYS A 69 -3.11 15.16 -0.01
CA LYS A 69 -2.93 14.18 1.05
C LYS A 69 -2.68 12.82 0.40
N ARG A 70 -1.66 12.10 0.87
CA ARG A 70 -1.48 10.67 0.59
C ARG A 70 -1.86 9.89 1.83
N ILE A 71 -2.86 9.02 1.70
CA ILE A 71 -3.44 8.28 2.82
C ILE A 71 -3.25 6.79 2.53
N GLU A 72 -2.73 6.06 3.52
CA GLU A 72 -2.40 4.65 3.39
C GLU A 72 -3.36 3.86 4.27
N LEU A 73 -4.12 2.95 3.66
CA LEU A 73 -5.07 2.07 4.35
C LEU A 73 -4.50 0.66 4.35
N GLU A 74 -4.48 0.02 5.51
CA GLU A 74 -4.10 -1.39 5.65
C GLU A 74 -5.33 -2.19 6.04
N PHE A 75 -5.56 -3.29 5.32
CA PHE A 75 -6.66 -4.21 5.50
C PHE A 75 -6.10 -5.55 5.95
N ASP A 76 -6.71 -6.13 6.97
CA ASP A 76 -6.48 -7.53 7.33
C ASP A 76 -7.16 -8.43 6.30
N GLY A 77 -6.39 -9.33 5.68
CA GLY A 77 -6.84 -10.28 4.69
C GLY A 77 -6.69 -9.79 3.25
N GLU A 78 -7.70 -10.08 2.44
CA GLU A 78 -7.71 -9.75 1.02
C GLU A 78 -8.01 -8.27 0.80
N LEU A 79 -7.55 -7.75 -0.33
CA LEU A 79 -7.80 -6.39 -0.74
C LEU A 79 -9.29 -6.18 -1.04
N ASP A 80 -9.92 -5.24 -0.33
CA ASP A 80 -11.25 -4.73 -0.67
C ASP A 80 -11.17 -3.29 -1.22
N LEU A 81 -11.16 -3.17 -2.55
CA LEU A 81 -11.11 -1.88 -3.23
C LEU A 81 -12.44 -1.11 -3.12
N ASP A 82 -13.57 -1.81 -3.02
CA ASP A 82 -14.88 -1.17 -2.91
C ASP A 82 -15.03 -0.54 -1.53
N GLN A 83 -14.60 -1.24 -0.48
CA GLN A 83 -14.53 -0.69 0.87
C GLN A 83 -13.55 0.49 0.95
N ALA A 84 -12.36 0.39 0.34
CA ALA A 84 -11.41 1.51 0.29
C ALA A 84 -12.02 2.74 -0.40
N ARG A 85 -12.81 2.53 -1.46
CA ARG A 85 -13.53 3.59 -2.18
C ARG A 85 -14.62 4.22 -1.35
N GLU A 86 -15.39 3.43 -0.61
CA GLU A 86 -16.40 3.94 0.30
C GLU A 86 -15.78 4.79 1.42
N ILE A 87 -14.68 4.33 2.02
CA ILE A 87 -13.94 5.09 3.03
C ILE A 87 -13.43 6.42 2.45
N ALA A 88 -12.85 6.38 1.25
CA ALA A 88 -12.33 7.57 0.59
C ALA A 88 -13.43 8.62 0.34
N ASP A 89 -14.56 8.20 -0.21
CA ASP A 89 -15.69 9.06 -0.57
C ASP A 89 -16.41 9.65 0.67
N LYS A 90 -16.59 8.85 1.71
CA LYS A 90 -17.36 9.26 2.90
C LYS A 90 -16.55 10.03 3.94
N LEU A 91 -15.23 9.82 3.98
CA LEU A 91 -14.41 10.31 5.09
C LEU A 91 -13.13 11.03 4.67
N LEU A 92 -12.40 10.50 3.69
CA LEU A 92 -11.05 11.01 3.41
C LEU A 92 -11.04 12.24 2.50
N ALA A 93 -12.01 12.35 1.61
CA ALA A 93 -12.17 13.47 0.70
C ALA A 93 -13.44 14.27 1.02
N ASN A 94 -13.35 15.59 0.92
CA ASN A 94 -14.54 16.44 0.86
C ASN A 94 -15.03 16.54 -0.60
N PRO A 95 -16.20 15.97 -0.94
CA PRO A 95 -16.65 15.86 -2.34
C PRO A 95 -16.92 17.22 -3.02
N VAL A 96 -17.09 18.29 -2.25
CA VAL A 96 -17.34 19.64 -2.79
C VAL A 96 -16.05 20.27 -3.33
N ILE A 97 -14.91 20.00 -2.70
CA ILE A 97 -13.66 20.74 -2.97
C ILE A 97 -12.46 19.85 -3.28
N GLU A 98 -12.55 18.55 -3.05
CA GLU A 98 -11.49 17.56 -3.26
C GLU A 98 -11.94 16.44 -4.20
N ASP A 99 -10.98 15.90 -4.94
CA ASP A 99 -11.08 14.63 -5.67
C ASP A 99 -10.09 13.63 -5.05
N PHE A 100 -10.34 12.33 -5.24
CA PHE A 100 -9.44 11.28 -4.81
C PHE A 100 -9.16 10.25 -5.90
N VAL A 101 -7.97 9.65 -5.84
CA VAL A 101 -7.52 8.55 -6.68
C VAL A 101 -7.08 7.40 -5.78
N ILE A 102 -7.54 6.20 -6.09
CA ILE A 102 -7.14 4.98 -5.40
C ILE A 102 -6.09 4.27 -6.22
N HIS A 103 -4.98 3.95 -5.57
CA HIS A 103 -3.90 3.15 -6.13
C HIS A 103 -3.98 1.76 -5.52
N ALA A 104 -4.08 0.76 -6.40
CA ALA A 104 -4.05 -0.65 -6.04
C ALA A 104 -2.78 -1.00 -5.24
N PRO A 105 -2.80 -2.04 -4.39
CA PRO A 105 -1.69 -2.39 -3.53
C PRO A 105 -0.40 -2.61 -4.30
N GLU A 106 0.63 -1.89 -3.87
CA GLU A 106 1.98 -2.37 -4.06
C GLU A 106 2.16 -3.56 -3.11
N ALA A 107 2.48 -4.73 -3.68
CA ALA A 107 2.81 -5.90 -2.88
C ALA A 107 4.06 -5.59 -2.05
N ARG A 108 3.88 -5.27 -0.76
CA ARG A 108 5.00 -5.29 0.17
C ARG A 108 5.39 -6.74 0.40
N ALA A 109 6.56 -7.12 -0.08
CA ALA A 109 7.25 -8.29 0.45
C ALA A 109 7.33 -8.09 1.98
N SER A 110 6.84 -9.05 2.74
CA SER A 110 6.75 -8.98 4.20
C SER A 110 8.14 -8.70 4.79
N GLY A 111 8.38 -7.45 5.18
CA GLY A 111 9.57 -6.98 5.88
C GLY A 111 9.10 -6.01 6.94
N ALA A 112 9.19 -6.44 8.19
CA ALA A 112 8.79 -5.67 9.36
C ALA A 112 9.38 -4.26 9.33
N SER A 113 8.52 -3.24 9.34
CA SER A 113 8.93 -1.87 9.64
C SER A 113 8.52 -1.58 11.07
N ALA A 114 9.41 -1.89 12.01
CA ALA A 114 9.33 -1.39 13.37
C ALA A 114 9.45 0.13 13.34
N PHE A 115 8.33 0.85 13.42
CA PHE A 115 8.37 2.24 13.87
C PHE A 115 8.65 2.21 15.37
N GLY A 116 9.87 2.62 15.70
CA GLY A 116 10.41 2.61 17.06
C GLY A 116 9.51 3.35 18.04
N THR A 117 9.20 2.69 19.14
CA THR A 117 8.80 3.32 20.39
C THR A 117 9.99 4.12 20.91
N ALA A 118 9.92 5.44 20.85
CA ALA A 118 10.74 6.30 21.68
C ALA A 118 9.79 7.11 22.58
N GLU A 119 9.35 6.48 23.66
CA GLU A 119 9.02 7.21 24.88
C GLU A 119 10.34 7.75 25.45
N ALA A 120 10.48 9.07 25.50
CA ALA A 120 11.48 9.73 26.32
C ALA A 120 10.77 10.23 27.58
N GLU A 121 11.01 9.50 28.67
CA GLU A 121 10.63 9.89 30.03
C GLU A 121 11.47 11.09 30.49
N LYS A 122 10.89 11.85 31.40
CA LYS A 122 11.38 13.09 32.00
C LYS A 122 12.46 12.84 33.05
#